data_AF-A0A7C5Q7T5-F1
#
_entry.id   AF-A0A7C5Q7T5-F1
#
_cell.length_a   1.000
_cell.length_b   1.000
_cell.length_c   1.000
_cell.angle_alpha   90.00
_cell.angle_beta   90.00
_cell.angle_gamma   90.00
#
_symmetry.space_group_name_H-M   'P 1'
#
loop_
_entity.id
_entity.type
_entity.pdbx_description
1 polymer ?
#
loop_
_entity_poly.entity_id
_entity_poly.type
_entity_poly.pdbx_seq_one_letter_code
_entity_poly.pdbx_strand_id
1 'polypeptide(L)'
;MRNIIAALALIAALSLVAVSNPEAVLGSQFADLYSSFAPLYALYRSYADHLFTGAPVAAPSGIGGSCAELFSAVNGIPSDLLTQTSSVALAVLRAEVVGFCASYRLTLEEIERSSPEGLIPLLDRASDEKLFASIHKLNSTLEGTLSQALSALGEGVKRWWFAVAFAVRTIIDRSTIDRIDDDLRGIFYGEEGGAPPVDLPEQVSDAMAALIALSGRPLTEGEADQARYLAEYIECYFVFDSLPQE
;
A
#
# COMPACT_ATOMS: atom_id res chain seq x y z
N MET A 1 28.84 42.51 10.73
CA MET A 1 27.44 42.28 11.17
C MET A 1 26.51 41.93 10.01
N ARG A 2 26.46 42.68 8.89
CA ARG A 2 25.57 42.38 7.75
C ARG A 2 25.76 41.00 7.10
N ASN A 3 27.01 40.49 7.04
CA ASN A 3 27.31 39.19 6.45
C ASN A 3 27.02 38.00 7.40
N ILE A 4 26.94 38.24 8.71
CA ILE A 4 26.61 37.20 9.71
C ILE A 4 25.10 36.97 9.73
N ILE A 5 24.30 38.03 9.57
CA ILE A 5 22.83 37.96 9.48
C ILE A 5 22.40 37.23 8.19
N ALA A 6 23.10 37.45 7.07
CA ALA A 6 22.83 36.74 5.81
C ALA A 6 23.17 35.24 5.90
N ALA A 7 24.24 34.87 6.61
CA ALA A 7 24.60 33.46 6.82
C ALA A 7 23.62 32.73 7.76
N LEU A 8 23.14 33.39 8.82
CA LEU A 8 22.11 32.86 9.72
C LEU A 8 20.74 32.72 9.03
N ALA A 9 20.37 33.65 8.14
CA ALA A 9 19.16 33.53 7.34
C ALA A 9 19.25 32.38 6.31
N LEU A 10 20.44 32.12 5.76
CA LEU A 10 20.66 30.99 4.86
C LEU A 10 20.60 29.65 5.60
N ILE A 11 21.17 29.56 6.81
CA ILE A 11 21.11 28.34 7.66
C ILE A 11 19.68 28.09 8.19
N ALA A 12 18.92 29.15 8.48
CA ALA A 12 17.49 29.06 8.84
C ALA A 12 16.59 28.72 7.65
N ALA A 13 16.97 29.09 6.41
CA ALA A 13 16.27 28.68 5.20
C ALA A 13 16.64 27.26 4.73
N LEU A 14 17.80 26.74 5.15
CA LEU A 14 18.25 25.37 4.88
C LEU A 14 17.70 24.33 5.87
N SER A 15 16.92 24.74 6.88
CA SER A 15 16.30 23.85 7.88
C SER A 15 14.84 23.50 7.61
N LEU A 16 14.27 23.95 6.48
CA LEU A 16 12.96 23.54 5.97
C LEU A 16 13.09 22.38 4.97
N VAL A 17 14.02 21.45 5.23
CA VAL A 17 13.90 20.13 4.63
C VAL A 17 12.85 19.45 5.49
N ALA A 18 11.61 19.37 4.99
CA ALA A 18 10.58 18.52 5.60
C ALA A 18 11.23 17.16 5.87
N VAL A 19 11.38 16.80 7.15
CA VAL A 19 12.05 15.56 7.51
C VAL A 19 11.02 14.48 7.32
N SER A 20 10.85 14.01 6.08
CA SER A 20 10.02 12.85 5.80
C SER A 20 10.53 11.68 6.64
N ASN A 21 9.64 11.02 7.38
CA ASN A 21 10.01 9.84 8.15
C ASN A 21 10.30 8.71 7.15
N PRO A 22 11.54 8.24 7.00
CA PRO A 22 11.88 7.27 5.96
C PRO A 22 11.08 5.96 6.07
N GLU A 23 10.80 5.54 7.30
CA GLU A 23 9.99 4.36 7.58
C GLU A 23 8.52 4.56 7.18
N ALA A 24 7.96 5.77 7.33
CA ALA A 24 6.61 6.08 6.87
C ALA A 24 6.53 6.14 5.34
N VAL A 25 7.53 6.74 4.69
CA VAL A 25 7.65 6.72 3.22
C VAL A 25 7.69 5.28 2.71
N LEU A 26 8.49 4.43 3.36
CA LEU A 26 8.57 3.01 3.02
C LEU A 26 7.22 2.30 3.20
N GLY A 27 6.51 2.58 4.31
CA GLY A 27 5.16 2.06 4.57
C GLY A 27 4.16 2.42 3.48
N SER A 28 4.10 3.71 3.11
CA SER A 28 3.22 4.21 2.03
C SER A 28 3.55 3.56 0.68
N GLN A 29 4.84 3.44 0.31
CA GLN A 29 5.24 2.79 -0.95
C GLN A 29 4.94 1.28 -0.99
N PHE A 30 5.04 0.59 0.15
CA PHE A 30 4.59 -0.80 0.21
C PHE A 30 3.06 -0.91 0.11
N ALA A 31 2.30 0.03 0.68
CA ALA A 31 0.86 0.06 0.49
C ALA A 31 0.48 0.23 -1.00
N ASP A 32 1.10 1.18 -1.71
CA ASP A 32 0.91 1.35 -3.16
C ASP A 32 1.19 0.04 -3.94
N LEU A 33 2.24 -0.70 -3.53
CA LEU A 33 2.60 -1.99 -4.13
C LEU A 33 1.53 -3.07 -3.89
N TYR A 34 0.97 -3.15 -2.68
CA TYR A 34 -0.12 -4.09 -2.39
C TYR A 34 -1.41 -3.71 -3.10
N SER A 35 -1.75 -2.42 -3.13
CA SER A 35 -2.92 -1.88 -3.83
C SER A 35 -2.87 -2.20 -5.32
N SER A 36 -1.72 -1.97 -5.98
CA SER A 36 -1.53 -2.29 -7.40
C SER A 36 -1.52 -3.80 -7.70
N PHE A 37 -1.19 -4.65 -6.72
CA PHE A 37 -1.26 -6.11 -6.86
C PHE A 37 -2.67 -6.67 -6.60
N ALA A 38 -3.53 -5.93 -5.91
CA ALA A 38 -4.84 -6.42 -5.46
C ALA A 38 -5.73 -6.99 -6.58
N PRO A 39 -5.85 -6.38 -7.79
CA PRO A 39 -6.64 -6.96 -8.86
C PRO A 39 -6.14 -8.33 -9.32
N LEU A 40 -4.82 -8.53 -9.39
CA LEU A 40 -4.22 -9.83 -9.75
C LEU A 40 -4.57 -10.89 -8.72
N TYR A 41 -4.48 -10.55 -7.44
CA TYR A 41 -4.82 -11.48 -6.36
C TYR A 41 -6.32 -11.78 -6.30
N ALA A 42 -7.17 -10.78 -6.56
CA ALA A 42 -8.62 -10.95 -6.65
C ALA A 42 -9.00 -11.90 -7.79
N LEU A 43 -8.35 -11.79 -8.96
CA LEU A 43 -8.53 -12.71 -10.07
C LEU A 43 -8.12 -14.14 -9.68
N TYR A 44 -6.95 -14.28 -9.03
CA TYR A 44 -6.48 -15.56 -8.53
C TYR A 44 -7.47 -16.21 -7.56
N ARG A 45 -8.01 -15.46 -6.61
CA ARG A 45 -9.01 -15.94 -5.65
C ARG A 45 -10.33 -16.30 -6.32
N SER A 46 -10.84 -15.43 -7.19
CA SER A 46 -12.09 -15.68 -7.93
C SER A 46 -12.02 -16.97 -8.75
N TYR A 47 -10.92 -17.21 -9.45
CA TYR A 47 -10.74 -18.45 -10.21
C TYR A 47 -10.54 -19.67 -9.31
N ALA A 48 -9.83 -19.56 -8.19
CA ALA A 48 -9.72 -20.64 -7.22
C ALA A 48 -11.10 -21.02 -6.65
N ASP A 49 -11.90 -20.04 -6.23
CA ASP A 49 -13.24 -20.27 -5.71
C ASP A 49 -14.15 -20.92 -6.76
N HIS A 50 -14.01 -20.54 -8.03
CA HIS A 50 -14.69 -21.22 -9.13
C HIS A 50 -14.32 -22.70 -9.22
N LEU A 51 -13.02 -23.03 -9.21
CA LEU A 51 -12.54 -24.40 -9.31
C LEU A 51 -12.97 -25.27 -8.12
N PHE A 52 -12.98 -24.72 -6.90
CA PHE A 52 -13.26 -25.50 -5.69
C PHE A 52 -14.72 -25.50 -5.26
N THR A 53 -15.47 -24.45 -5.56
CA THR A 53 -16.84 -24.25 -5.05
C THR A 53 -17.87 -24.02 -6.15
N GLY A 54 -17.44 -23.86 -7.41
CA GLY A 54 -18.33 -23.52 -8.52
C GLY A 54 -18.83 -22.07 -8.46
N ALA A 55 -18.18 -21.21 -7.67
CA ALA A 55 -18.52 -19.79 -7.59
C ALA A 55 -18.45 -19.12 -8.97
N PRO A 56 -19.30 -18.10 -9.23
CA PRO A 56 -19.20 -17.33 -10.45
C PRO A 56 -17.88 -16.55 -10.49
N VAL A 57 -17.25 -16.54 -11.66
CA VAL A 57 -16.05 -15.74 -11.90
C VAL A 57 -16.45 -14.36 -12.40
N ALA A 58 -15.78 -13.33 -11.90
CA ALA A 58 -15.80 -12.00 -12.49
C ALA A 58 -14.36 -11.51 -12.72
N ALA A 59 -14.13 -10.83 -13.85
CA ALA A 59 -12.88 -10.11 -14.07
C ALA A 59 -12.82 -8.90 -13.11
N PRO A 60 -11.79 -8.78 -12.26
CA PRO A 60 -11.64 -7.61 -11.41
C PRO A 60 -11.47 -6.34 -12.24
N SER A 61 -12.05 -5.23 -11.79
CA SER A 61 -11.85 -3.92 -12.42
C SER A 61 -10.38 -3.53 -12.38
N GLY A 62 -9.83 -3.02 -13.50
CA GLY A 62 -8.46 -2.56 -13.57
C GLY A 62 -7.43 -3.67 -13.81
N ILE A 63 -7.86 -4.93 -13.99
CA ILE A 63 -6.97 -6.07 -14.19
C ILE A 63 -6.06 -5.92 -15.42
N GLY A 64 -6.53 -5.26 -16.49
CA GLY A 64 -5.72 -4.99 -17.68
C GLY A 64 -4.67 -3.89 -17.46
N GLY A 65 -4.88 -3.00 -16.49
CA GLY A 65 -3.95 -1.95 -16.08
C GLY A 65 -2.91 -2.41 -15.05
N SER A 66 -3.13 -3.54 -14.37
CA SER A 66 -2.32 -3.96 -13.22
C SER A 66 -0.83 -4.08 -13.50
N CYS A 67 -0.43 -4.41 -14.73
CA CYS A 67 0.99 -4.48 -15.08
C CYS A 67 1.69 -3.11 -15.08
N ALA A 68 1.02 -2.06 -15.55
CA ALA A 68 1.58 -0.71 -15.54
C ALA A 68 1.65 -0.17 -14.10
N GLU A 69 0.59 -0.38 -13.33
CA GLU A 69 0.50 0.02 -11.93
C GLU A 69 1.54 -0.69 -11.06
N LEU A 70 1.65 -2.01 -11.17
CA LEU A 70 2.61 -2.80 -10.41
C LEU A 70 4.05 -2.46 -10.77
N PHE A 71 4.33 -2.24 -12.05
CA PHE A 71 5.66 -1.78 -12.49
C PHE A 71 6.00 -0.40 -11.92
N SER A 72 5.04 0.52 -11.88
CA SER A 72 5.24 1.83 -11.27
C SER A 72 5.51 1.71 -9.76
N ALA A 73 4.65 0.99 -9.05
CA ALA A 73 4.74 0.85 -7.59
C ALA A 73 6.04 0.16 -7.14
N VAL A 74 6.44 -0.94 -7.79
CA VAL A 74 7.68 -1.66 -7.41
C VAL A 74 8.95 -0.84 -7.68
N ASN A 75 8.91 0.06 -8.68
CA ASN A 75 10.01 0.96 -8.98
C ASN A 75 9.98 2.25 -8.12
N GLY A 76 8.84 2.58 -7.53
CA GLY A 76 8.69 3.68 -6.55
C GLY A 76 9.39 3.41 -5.22
N ILE A 77 9.56 2.14 -4.83
CA ILE A 77 10.20 1.78 -3.55
C ILE A 77 11.70 2.20 -3.55
N PRO A 78 12.11 3.13 -2.68
CA PRO A 78 13.48 3.63 -2.64
C PRO A 78 14.43 2.56 -2.07
N SER A 79 15.45 2.16 -2.86
CA SER A 79 16.38 1.10 -2.46
C SER A 79 17.39 1.54 -1.40
N ASP A 80 17.57 2.84 -1.21
CA ASP A 80 18.41 3.48 -0.21
C ASP A 80 17.77 3.49 1.19
N LEU A 81 16.45 3.32 1.29
CA LEU A 81 15.76 3.14 2.58
C LEU A 81 15.77 1.68 3.06
N LEU A 82 16.38 0.78 2.30
CA LEU A 82 16.40 -0.65 2.58
C LEU A 82 17.79 -1.11 3.01
N THR A 83 17.82 -2.14 3.87
CA THR A 83 19.06 -2.88 4.15
C THR A 83 19.50 -3.63 2.91
N GLN A 84 20.80 -3.97 2.81
CA GLN A 84 21.35 -4.70 1.67
C GLN A 84 20.54 -5.95 1.31
N THR A 85 20.15 -6.76 2.31
CA THR A 85 19.34 -7.96 2.10
C THR A 85 17.97 -7.62 1.52
N SER A 86 17.31 -6.59 2.04
CA SER A 86 16.00 -6.15 1.57
C SER A 86 16.07 -5.53 0.16
N SER A 87 17.15 -4.83 -0.17
CA SER A 87 17.38 -4.29 -1.51
C SER A 87 17.57 -5.41 -2.55
N VAL A 88 18.22 -6.52 -2.17
CA VAL A 88 18.32 -7.72 -3.03
C VAL A 88 16.95 -8.35 -3.24
N ALA A 89 16.15 -8.50 -2.18
CA ALA A 89 14.77 -9.01 -2.30
C ALA A 89 13.91 -8.13 -3.22
N LEU A 90 13.99 -6.80 -3.07
CA LEU A 90 13.32 -5.86 -3.96
C LEU A 90 13.79 -5.98 -5.43
N ALA A 91 15.09 -6.19 -5.67
CA ALA A 91 15.62 -6.41 -7.01
C ALA A 91 15.07 -7.69 -7.65
N VAL A 92 14.94 -8.77 -6.85
CA VAL A 92 14.28 -10.01 -7.28
C VAL A 92 12.82 -9.74 -7.62
N LEU A 93 12.07 -9.07 -6.75
CA LEU A 93 10.68 -8.71 -6.99
C LEU A 93 10.51 -7.88 -8.27
N ARG A 94 11.36 -6.88 -8.50
CA ARG A 94 11.37 -6.09 -9.74
C ARG A 94 11.58 -6.95 -10.98
N ALA A 95 12.53 -7.88 -10.95
CA ALA A 95 12.78 -8.79 -12.06
C ALA A 95 11.58 -9.74 -12.30
N GLU A 96 10.93 -10.21 -11.24
CA GLU A 96 9.73 -11.05 -11.35
C GLU A 96 8.54 -10.29 -11.92
N VAL A 97 8.31 -9.03 -11.52
CA VAL A 97 7.27 -8.17 -12.10
C VAL A 97 7.50 -7.97 -13.60
N VAL A 98 8.74 -7.68 -14.02
CA VAL A 98 9.10 -7.53 -15.44
C VAL A 98 8.80 -8.81 -16.22
N GLY A 99 9.23 -9.97 -15.70
CA GLY A 99 9.00 -11.26 -16.33
C GLY A 99 7.50 -11.59 -16.44
N PHE A 100 6.77 -11.42 -15.35
CA PHE A 100 5.32 -11.62 -15.30
C PHE A 100 4.60 -10.75 -16.33
N CYS A 101 4.89 -9.45 -16.37
CA CYS A 101 4.22 -8.53 -17.27
C CYS A 101 4.61 -8.68 -18.73
N ALA A 102 5.83 -9.12 -19.01
CA ALA A 102 6.22 -9.51 -20.37
C ALA A 102 5.41 -10.72 -20.86
N SER A 103 5.12 -11.68 -19.98
CA SER A 103 4.36 -12.89 -20.32
C SER A 103 2.86 -12.67 -20.40
N TYR A 104 2.27 -11.90 -19.49
CA TYR A 104 0.81 -11.95 -19.24
C TYR A 104 0.05 -10.66 -19.49
N ARG A 105 0.71 -9.53 -19.80
CA ARG A 105 0.01 -8.24 -19.98
C ARG A 105 -1.15 -8.33 -20.98
N LEU A 106 -0.93 -8.94 -22.15
CA LEU A 106 -1.98 -9.07 -23.17
C LEU A 106 -3.13 -9.98 -22.70
N THR A 107 -2.83 -11.05 -21.97
CA THR A 107 -3.83 -11.94 -21.38
C THR A 107 -4.70 -11.20 -20.37
N LEU A 108 -4.10 -10.37 -19.51
CA LEU A 108 -4.84 -9.57 -18.52
C LEU A 108 -5.76 -8.54 -19.18
N GLU A 109 -5.28 -7.88 -20.23
CA GLU A 109 -6.09 -6.97 -21.04
C GLU A 109 -7.25 -7.69 -21.77
N GLU A 110 -7.03 -8.93 -22.22
CA GLU A 110 -8.08 -9.75 -22.83
C GLU A 110 -9.13 -10.18 -21.79
N ILE A 111 -8.69 -10.55 -20.58
CA ILE A 111 -9.57 -10.89 -19.45
C ILE A 111 -10.48 -9.70 -19.11
N GLU A 112 -9.94 -8.49 -19.02
CA GLU A 112 -10.73 -7.28 -18.71
C GLU A 112 -11.80 -7.00 -19.77
N ARG A 113 -11.49 -7.24 -21.04
CA ARG A 113 -12.40 -6.98 -22.17
C ARG A 113 -13.36 -8.13 -22.46
N SER A 114 -13.21 -9.27 -21.79
CA SER A 114 -13.99 -10.47 -22.06
C SER A 114 -15.44 -10.32 -21.59
N SER A 115 -16.37 -10.92 -22.34
CA SER A 115 -17.73 -11.11 -21.86
C SER A 115 -17.77 -12.22 -20.80
N PRO A 116 -18.80 -12.25 -19.92
CA PRO A 116 -18.94 -13.32 -18.94
C PRO A 116 -18.91 -14.73 -19.54
N GLU A 117 -19.46 -14.89 -20.76
CA GLU A 117 -19.50 -16.15 -21.50
C GLU A 117 -18.12 -16.60 -22.01
N GLY A 118 -17.26 -15.65 -22.37
CA GLY A 118 -15.90 -15.89 -22.86
C GLY A 118 -14.84 -15.99 -21.76
N LEU A 119 -15.16 -15.56 -20.55
CA LEU A 119 -14.20 -15.44 -19.45
C LEU A 119 -13.67 -16.80 -18.99
N ILE A 120 -14.54 -17.78 -18.72
CA ILE A 120 -14.10 -19.08 -18.19
C ILE A 120 -13.14 -19.80 -19.16
N PRO A 121 -13.46 -19.98 -20.46
CA PRO A 121 -12.52 -20.59 -21.40
C PRO A 121 -11.18 -19.84 -21.53
N LEU A 122 -11.19 -18.52 -21.34
CA LEU A 122 -9.98 -17.71 -21.33
C LEU A 122 -9.13 -17.97 -20.08
N LEU A 123 -9.76 -18.07 -18.90
CA LEU A 123 -9.05 -18.38 -17.65
C LEU A 123 -8.53 -19.80 -17.61
N ASP A 124 -9.24 -20.78 -18.18
CA ASP A 124 -8.75 -22.15 -18.32
C ASP A 124 -7.45 -22.18 -19.13
N ARG A 125 -7.42 -21.47 -20.26
CA ARG A 125 -6.20 -21.32 -21.08
C ARG A 125 -5.09 -20.60 -20.32
N ALA A 126 -5.40 -19.50 -19.64
CA ALA A 126 -4.42 -18.76 -18.85
C ALA A 126 -3.86 -19.62 -17.70
N SER A 127 -4.67 -20.50 -17.12
CA SER A 127 -4.25 -21.49 -16.12
C SER A 127 -3.28 -22.51 -16.71
N ASP A 128 -3.54 -23.03 -17.91
CA ASP A 128 -2.62 -23.93 -18.62
C ASP A 128 -1.27 -23.24 -18.88
N GLU A 129 -1.30 -21.96 -19.25
CA GLU A 129 -0.15 -21.06 -19.42
C GLU A 129 0.48 -20.57 -18.10
N LYS A 130 0.04 -21.11 -16.96
CA LYS A 130 0.59 -20.86 -15.62
C LYS A 130 0.39 -19.44 -15.08
N LEU A 131 -0.59 -18.67 -15.58
CA LEU A 131 -0.90 -17.33 -15.06
C LEU A 131 -1.09 -17.36 -13.53
N PHE A 132 -1.99 -18.23 -13.03
CA PHE A 132 -2.32 -18.28 -11.61
C PHE A 132 -1.17 -18.78 -10.72
N ALA A 133 -0.35 -19.70 -11.22
CA ALA A 133 0.87 -20.12 -10.53
C ALA A 133 1.87 -18.97 -10.44
N SER A 134 1.97 -18.16 -11.50
CA SER A 134 2.83 -16.97 -11.53
C SER A 134 2.31 -15.86 -10.63
N ILE A 135 0.99 -15.63 -10.54
CA ILE A 135 0.38 -14.70 -9.58
C ILE A 135 0.70 -15.14 -8.14
N HIS A 136 0.51 -16.42 -7.83
CA HIS A 136 0.82 -16.95 -6.50
C HIS A 136 2.31 -16.79 -6.14
N LYS A 137 3.20 -17.11 -7.08
CA LYS A 137 4.64 -16.92 -6.90
C LYS A 137 4.98 -15.45 -6.64
N LEU A 138 4.41 -14.53 -7.43
CA LEU A 138 4.63 -13.10 -7.29
C LEU A 138 4.14 -12.58 -5.91
N ASN A 139 2.99 -13.08 -5.44
CA ASN A 139 2.49 -12.81 -4.08
C ASN A 139 3.50 -13.27 -3.01
N SER A 140 4.02 -14.49 -3.11
CA SER A 140 5.02 -14.99 -2.16
C SER A 140 6.31 -14.17 -2.17
N THR A 141 6.78 -13.72 -3.34
CA THR A 141 7.96 -12.85 -3.45
C THR A 141 7.69 -11.47 -2.84
N LEU A 142 6.49 -10.93 -3.03
CA LEU A 142 6.05 -9.66 -2.46
C LEU A 142 5.99 -9.74 -0.93
N GLU A 143 5.30 -10.75 -0.38
CA GLU A 143 5.23 -11.03 1.06
C GLU A 143 6.62 -11.23 1.69
N GLY A 144 7.49 -11.98 1.01
CA GLY A 144 8.87 -12.21 1.42
C GLY A 144 9.71 -10.93 1.42
N THR A 145 9.47 -10.02 0.47
CA THR A 145 10.15 -8.72 0.39
C THR A 145 9.69 -7.80 1.53
N LEU A 146 8.37 -7.71 1.78
CA LEU A 146 7.84 -6.96 2.91
C LEU A 146 8.35 -7.51 4.25
N SER A 147 8.33 -8.84 4.43
CA SER A 147 8.79 -9.48 5.66
C SER A 147 10.25 -9.17 5.97
N GLN A 148 11.11 -9.14 4.94
CA GLN A 148 12.51 -8.74 5.08
C GLN A 148 12.65 -7.26 5.44
N ALA A 149 11.88 -6.38 4.79
CA ALA A 149 11.87 -4.95 5.11
C ALA A 149 11.42 -4.70 6.57
N LEU A 150 10.33 -5.33 7.01
CA LEU A 150 9.85 -5.25 8.39
C LEU A 150 10.86 -5.81 9.40
N SER A 151 11.49 -6.95 9.09
CA SER A 151 12.52 -7.54 9.95
C SER A 151 13.73 -6.60 10.10
N ALA A 152 14.07 -5.86 9.06
CA ALA A 152 15.15 -4.88 9.08
C ALA A 152 14.82 -3.62 9.92
N LEU A 153 13.55 -3.24 10.02
CA LEU A 153 13.11 -2.13 10.88
C LEU A 153 13.20 -2.48 12.38
N GLY A 154 13.13 -3.77 12.73
CA GLY A 154 13.08 -4.23 14.12
C GLY A 154 11.74 -3.90 14.78
N GLU A 155 11.70 -3.88 16.11
CA GLU A 155 10.52 -3.48 16.88
C GLU A 155 10.58 -2.00 17.30
N GLY A 156 9.41 -1.43 17.62
CA GLY A 156 9.28 -0.10 18.21
C GLY A 156 8.88 1.00 17.23
N VAL A 157 9.26 2.24 17.54
CA VAL A 157 8.78 3.47 16.88
C VAL A 157 8.93 3.44 15.36
N LYS A 158 10.05 2.93 14.84
CA LYS A 158 10.30 2.80 13.39
C LYS A 158 9.28 1.91 12.68
N ARG A 159 9.03 0.73 13.24
CA ARG A 159 8.01 -0.20 12.73
C ARG A 159 6.61 0.38 12.86
N TRP A 160 6.36 1.15 13.92
CA TRP A 160 5.10 1.86 14.09
C TRP A 160 4.89 2.94 13.02
N TRP A 161 5.88 3.79 12.70
CA TRP A 161 5.80 4.76 11.60
C TRP A 161 5.47 4.09 10.25
N PHE A 162 6.14 2.97 9.96
CA PHE A 162 5.83 2.14 8.80
C PHE A 162 4.37 1.67 8.82
N ALA A 163 3.92 1.08 9.94
CA ALA A 163 2.61 0.45 10.05
C ALA A 163 1.48 1.48 9.92
N VAL A 164 1.61 2.65 10.53
CA VAL A 164 0.63 3.74 10.41
C VAL A 164 0.52 4.20 8.96
N ALA A 165 1.65 4.53 8.32
CA ALA A 165 1.66 5.00 6.93
C ALA A 165 1.13 3.94 5.96
N PHE A 166 1.51 2.68 6.15
CA PHE A 166 0.98 1.56 5.38
C PHE A 166 -0.55 1.47 5.54
N ALA A 167 -1.06 1.47 6.77
CA ALA A 167 -2.48 1.34 7.04
C ALA A 167 -3.30 2.50 6.42
N VAL A 168 -2.92 3.76 6.65
CA VAL A 168 -3.67 4.89 6.10
C VAL A 168 -3.58 4.93 4.58
N ARG A 169 -2.43 4.61 3.99
CA ARG A 169 -2.29 4.56 2.53
C ARG A 169 -3.14 3.47 1.91
N THR A 170 -3.25 2.29 2.54
CA THR A 170 -4.18 1.25 2.07
C THR A 170 -5.65 1.65 2.16
N ILE A 171 -6.02 2.60 3.02
CA ILE A 171 -7.38 3.17 3.06
C ILE A 171 -7.54 4.15 1.88
N ILE A 172 -6.55 5.01 1.66
CA ILE A 172 -6.53 6.00 0.58
C ILE A 172 -6.58 5.33 -0.80
N ASP A 173 -5.87 4.23 -1.01
CA ASP A 173 -5.82 3.60 -2.34
C ASP A 173 -7.08 2.80 -2.71
N ARG A 174 -8.00 2.57 -1.76
CA ARG A 174 -9.25 1.86 -2.04
C ARG A 174 -10.15 2.70 -2.95
N SER A 175 -10.66 2.08 -4.02
CA SER A 175 -11.66 2.71 -4.88
C SER A 175 -13.00 2.92 -4.16
N THR A 176 -13.41 1.96 -3.31
CA THR A 176 -14.57 2.06 -2.41
C THR A 176 -14.18 1.66 -0.98
N ILE A 177 -14.66 2.43 0.01
CA ILE A 177 -14.40 2.17 1.44
C ILE A 177 -15.71 1.75 2.10
N ASP A 178 -16.10 0.49 1.91
CA ASP A 178 -17.33 -0.05 2.50
C ASP A 178 -17.16 -0.37 4.00
N ARG A 179 -15.91 -0.64 4.41
CA ARG A 179 -15.51 -0.97 5.78
C ARG A 179 -14.02 -0.76 5.98
N ILE A 180 -13.63 -0.38 7.18
CA ILE A 180 -12.24 -0.42 7.67
C ILE A 180 -12.11 -1.52 8.71
N ASP A 181 -10.99 -2.25 8.70
CA ASP A 181 -10.70 -3.34 9.63
C ASP A 181 -10.60 -2.84 11.09
N ASP A 182 -10.98 -3.68 12.06
CA ASP A 182 -11.06 -3.30 13.47
C ASP A 182 -9.68 -3.24 14.18
N ASP A 183 -8.62 -3.61 13.47
CA ASP A 183 -7.24 -3.63 13.94
C ASP A 183 -6.56 -2.25 13.95
N LEU A 184 -7.16 -1.22 13.35
CA LEU A 184 -6.60 0.15 13.31
C LEU A 184 -6.20 0.67 14.69
N ARG A 185 -6.99 0.37 15.73
CA ARG A 185 -6.63 0.75 17.12
C ARG A 185 -5.30 0.12 17.53
N GLY A 186 -5.12 -1.16 17.21
CA GLY A 186 -3.88 -1.90 17.49
C GLY A 186 -2.68 -1.30 16.76
N ILE A 187 -2.89 -0.83 15.53
CA ILE A 187 -1.85 -0.18 14.73
C ILE A 187 -1.47 1.19 15.32
N PHE A 188 -2.46 2.04 15.63
CA PHE A 188 -2.21 3.41 16.09
C PHE A 188 -1.73 3.48 17.53
N TYR A 189 -2.30 2.68 18.43
CA TYR A 189 -2.10 2.82 19.87
C TYR A 189 -1.43 1.60 20.54
N GLY A 190 -1.19 0.52 19.80
CA GLY A 190 -0.66 -0.73 20.37
C GLY A 190 -1.73 -1.50 21.16
N GLU A 191 -1.39 -2.00 22.35
CA GLU A 191 -2.30 -2.79 23.18
C GLU A 191 -3.51 -1.97 23.68
N GLU A 192 -4.58 -2.65 24.13
CA GLU A 192 -5.81 -1.99 24.61
C GLU A 192 -5.52 -0.99 25.74
N GLY A 193 -5.93 0.27 25.54
CA GLY A 193 -5.67 1.38 26.46
C GLY A 193 -4.32 2.08 26.27
N GLY A 194 -3.56 1.69 25.24
CA GLY A 194 -2.30 2.31 24.87
C GLY A 194 -2.44 3.72 24.28
N ALA A 195 -1.29 4.39 24.14
CA ALA A 195 -1.13 5.65 23.44
C ALA A 195 -0.09 5.48 22.32
N PRO A 196 -0.06 6.36 21.31
CA PRO A 196 1.03 6.37 20.34
C PRO A 196 2.40 6.36 21.04
N PRO A 197 3.41 5.66 20.50
CA PRO A 197 4.74 5.55 21.11
C PRO A 197 5.57 6.85 20.98
N VAL A 198 4.97 7.91 20.42
CA VAL A 198 5.55 9.25 20.22
C VAL A 198 4.50 10.30 20.56
N ASP A 199 4.94 11.48 20.97
CA ASP A 199 4.04 12.63 21.14
C ASP A 199 3.61 13.14 19.76
N LEU A 200 2.30 13.15 19.51
CA LEU A 200 1.70 13.63 18.27
C LEU A 200 1.03 14.99 18.50
N PRO A 201 0.97 15.85 17.47
CA PRO A 201 0.07 17.00 17.49
C PRO A 201 -1.36 16.58 17.82
N GLU A 202 -2.08 17.42 18.57
CA GLU A 202 -3.46 17.16 19.00
C GLU A 202 -4.36 16.86 17.80
N GLN A 203 -4.20 17.62 16.70
CA GLN A 203 -4.98 17.43 15.48
C GLN A 203 -4.76 16.05 14.84
N VAL A 204 -3.52 15.54 14.86
CA VAL A 204 -3.19 14.21 14.32
C VAL A 204 -3.75 13.12 15.24
N SER A 205 -3.68 13.32 16.55
CA SER A 205 -4.24 12.40 17.54
C SER A 205 -5.77 12.31 17.43
N ASP A 206 -6.44 13.44 17.25
CA ASP A 206 -7.88 13.53 17.03
C ASP A 206 -8.29 12.86 15.72
N ALA A 207 -7.51 13.07 14.64
CA ALA A 207 -7.75 12.42 13.37
C ALA A 207 -7.64 10.89 13.48
N MET A 208 -6.62 10.39 14.19
CA MET A 208 -6.46 8.95 14.49
C MET A 208 -7.65 8.40 15.28
N ALA A 209 -8.10 9.11 16.32
CA ALA A 209 -9.22 8.69 17.14
C ALA A 209 -10.53 8.65 16.34
N ALA A 210 -10.76 9.67 15.50
CA ALA A 210 -11.91 9.73 14.60
C ALA A 210 -11.90 8.59 13.58
N LEU A 211 -10.75 8.27 12.99
CA LEU A 211 -10.63 7.17 12.03
C LEU A 211 -10.86 5.81 12.69
N ILE A 212 -10.37 5.60 13.93
CA ILE A 212 -10.68 4.40 14.73
C ILE A 212 -12.20 4.28 14.98
N ALA A 213 -12.92 5.38 15.21
CA ALA A 213 -14.37 5.34 15.43
C ALA A 213 -15.18 4.91 14.18
N LEU A 214 -14.57 5.01 13.00
CA LEU A 214 -15.11 4.50 11.75
C LEU A 214 -14.77 3.01 11.52
N SER A 215 -13.85 2.43 12.30
CA SER A 215 -13.37 1.07 12.06
C SER A 215 -14.29 -0.03 12.63
N GLY A 216 -14.18 -1.25 12.09
CA GLY A 216 -14.92 -2.42 12.55
C GLY A 216 -16.41 -2.47 12.18
N ARG A 217 -16.90 -1.53 11.36
CA ARG A 217 -18.30 -1.43 10.96
C ARG A 217 -18.47 -1.03 9.48
N PRO A 218 -19.63 -1.30 8.87
CA PRO A 218 -19.97 -0.75 7.56
C PRO A 218 -20.01 0.79 7.60
N LEU A 219 -19.61 1.42 6.50
CA LEU A 219 -19.62 2.87 6.32
C LEU A 219 -20.69 3.32 5.31
N THR A 220 -21.27 4.49 5.57
CA THR A 220 -22.02 5.26 4.58
C THR A 220 -21.08 6.02 3.64
N GLU A 221 -21.58 6.51 2.50
CA GLU A 221 -20.78 7.30 1.55
C GLU A 221 -20.10 8.52 2.21
N GLY A 222 -20.84 9.28 3.02
CA GLY A 222 -20.26 10.42 3.75
C GLY A 222 -19.22 10.02 4.81
N GLU A 223 -19.36 8.84 5.42
CA GLU A 223 -18.34 8.32 6.34
C GLU A 223 -17.12 7.76 5.60
N ALA A 224 -17.29 7.24 4.39
CA ALA A 224 -16.19 6.81 3.52
C ALA A 224 -15.35 8.02 3.07
N ASP A 225 -16.00 9.12 2.68
CA ASP A 225 -15.31 10.37 2.36
C ASP A 225 -14.57 10.95 3.59
N GLN A 226 -15.21 10.92 4.76
CA GLN A 226 -14.58 11.33 6.01
C GLN A 226 -13.38 10.44 6.35
N ALA A 227 -13.50 9.12 6.22
CA ALA A 227 -12.40 8.19 6.45
C ALA A 227 -11.20 8.48 5.56
N ARG A 228 -11.44 8.74 4.27
CA ARG A 228 -10.40 9.11 3.31
C ARG A 228 -9.71 10.41 3.72
N TYR A 229 -10.48 11.45 4.00
CA TYR A 229 -9.93 12.74 4.45
C TYR A 229 -9.06 12.59 5.71
N LEU A 230 -9.51 11.82 6.70
CA LEU A 230 -8.75 11.56 7.92
C LEU A 230 -7.46 10.78 7.64
N ALA A 231 -7.53 9.77 6.77
CA ALA A 231 -6.37 8.99 6.36
C ALA A 231 -5.32 9.86 5.63
N GLU A 232 -5.76 10.72 4.71
CA GLU A 232 -4.90 11.68 4.00
C GLU A 232 -4.25 12.68 4.97
N TYR A 233 -5.02 13.19 5.93
CA TYR A 233 -4.52 14.10 6.96
C TYR A 233 -3.41 13.45 7.81
N ILE A 234 -3.61 12.20 8.22
CA ILE A 234 -2.60 11.42 8.95
C ILE A 234 -1.39 11.14 8.05
N GLU A 235 -1.59 10.73 6.79
CA GLU A 235 -0.50 10.48 5.84
C GLU A 235 0.35 11.73 5.64
N CYS A 236 -0.25 12.91 5.50
CA CYS A 236 0.46 14.17 5.31
C CYS A 236 1.47 14.45 6.43
N TYR A 237 1.06 14.24 7.68
CA TYR A 237 1.96 14.40 8.83
C TYR A 237 3.07 13.34 8.82
N PHE A 238 2.73 12.07 8.59
CA PHE A 238 3.68 10.96 8.71
C PHE A 238 4.72 10.93 7.58
N VAL A 239 4.28 11.15 6.34
CA VAL A 239 5.09 10.98 5.12
C VAL A 239 5.75 12.27 4.68
N PHE A 240 5.04 13.40 4.77
CA PHE A 240 5.50 14.69 4.23
C PHE A 240 5.92 15.70 5.32
N ASP A 241 5.80 15.34 6.61
CA ASP A 241 6.09 16.24 7.75
C ASP A 241 5.39 17.60 7.60
N SER A 242 4.15 17.56 7.12
CA SER A 242 3.33 18.73 6.85
C SER A 242 1.88 18.48 7.26
N LEU A 243 1.23 19.48 7.84
CA LEU A 243 -0.22 19.44 8.02
C LEU A 243 -0.88 20.05 6.78
N PRO A 244 -1.97 19.44 6.25
CA PRO A 244 -2.77 20.08 5.21
C PRO A 244 -3.18 21.49 5.66
N GLN A 245 -3.01 22.48 4.78
CA GLN A 245 -3.53 23.83 5.07
C GLN A 245 -5.06 23.80 4.95
N GLU A 246 -5.73 24.33 5.98
CA GLU A 246 -7.20 24.50 6.01
C GLU A 246 -7.73 25.33 4.83
#